data_AF-A0A7Y7BGT7-F1
#
_entry.id   AF-A0A7Y7BGT7-F1
#
_cell.length_a   1.000
_cell.length_b   1.000
_cell.length_c   1.000
_cell.angle_alpha   90.00
_cell.angle_beta   90.00
_cell.angle_gamma   90.00
#
_symmetry.space_group_name_H-M   'P 1'
#
loop_
_entity.id
_entity.type
_entity.pdbx_description
1 polymer ?
#
loop_
_entity_poly.entity_id
_entity_poly.type
_entity_poly.pdbx_seq_one_letter_code
_entity_poly.pdbx_strand_id
1 'polypeptide(L)'
;MVFIDSELNVIKKASKITNPSQIPGASGRNLITVEDETYYHKHMSDSIFLIKDETVYPKFKLDFGDKWAWENPKNNESIQRAMKMFLNEEGFVVMVNPFMNKEYIFLSYYQGISNEQKGYIDRKSGRFYRFDMRKDNGENYDLNFLELEQNSLVSSLQSYDFEEFIENLDEDQWTVRGGFKLREILYSENPVLLNIKFK
;
A
#
# COMPACT_ATOMS: atom_id res chain seq x y z
N MET A 1 -5.72 7.38 -17.58
CA MET A 1 -5.15 6.27 -18.35
C MET A 1 -5.30 6.57 -19.83
N VAL A 2 -4.22 6.39 -20.59
CA VAL A 2 -4.16 6.58 -22.04
C VAL A 2 -3.76 5.23 -22.62
N PHE A 3 -4.55 4.72 -23.56
CA PHE A 3 -4.23 3.54 -24.33
C PHE A 3 -3.54 3.99 -25.61
N ILE A 4 -2.39 3.41 -25.90
CA ILE A 4 -1.55 3.73 -27.04
C ILE A 4 -1.34 2.50 -27.91
N ASP A 5 -1.17 2.69 -29.22
CA ASP A 5 -0.78 1.61 -30.13
C ASP A 5 0.73 1.35 -30.07
N SER A 6 1.20 0.39 -30.88
CA SER A 6 2.62 0.05 -31.01
C SER A 6 3.48 1.20 -31.57
N GLU A 7 2.87 2.22 -32.16
CA GLU A 7 3.52 3.42 -32.71
C GLU A 7 3.40 4.63 -31.75
N LEU A 8 2.92 4.41 -30.52
CA LEU A 8 2.69 5.42 -29.48
C LEU A 8 1.56 6.41 -29.80
N ASN A 9 0.72 6.14 -30.79
CA ASN A 9 -0.45 6.97 -31.05
C ASN A 9 -1.52 6.70 -29.99
N VAL A 10 -2.21 7.75 -29.56
CA VAL A 10 -3.28 7.62 -28.56
C VAL A 10 -4.54 7.04 -29.21
N ILE A 11 -4.90 5.81 -28.83
CA ILE A 11 -6.10 5.13 -29.30
C ILE A 11 -7.32 5.53 -28.44
N LYS A 12 -7.16 5.60 -27.12
CA LYS A 12 -8.27 5.84 -26.18
C LYS A 12 -7.78 6.54 -24.92
N LYS A 13 -8.61 7.40 -24.34
CA LYS A 13 -8.37 8.00 -23.01
C LYS A 13 -9.49 7.59 -22.08
N ALA A 14 -9.16 7.01 -20.92
CA ALA A 14 -10.14 6.46 -19.99
C ALA A 14 -10.93 7.52 -19.18
N SER A 15 -10.69 8.82 -19.37
CA SER A 15 -11.44 9.90 -18.68
C SER A 15 -10.97 11.29 -19.15
N LYS A 16 -11.89 12.23 -19.36
CA LYS A 16 -11.60 13.67 -19.25
C LYS A 16 -11.58 14.02 -17.75
N ILE A 17 -10.46 14.51 -17.22
CA ILE A 17 -10.43 15.03 -15.85
C ILE A 17 -11.15 16.39 -15.89
N THR A 18 -12.44 16.41 -15.56
CA THR A 18 -13.18 17.64 -15.27
C THR A 18 -12.98 17.96 -13.80
N ASN A 19 -12.45 19.15 -13.48
CA ASN A 19 -12.08 19.62 -12.14
C ASN A 19 -10.99 18.76 -11.46
N PRO A 20 -9.70 19.05 -11.71
CA PRO A 20 -8.62 18.36 -11.02
C PRO A 20 -8.74 18.56 -9.50
N SER A 21 -8.54 17.47 -8.75
CA SER A 21 -8.46 17.51 -7.28
C SER A 21 -7.37 18.50 -6.85
N GLN A 22 -7.64 19.27 -5.80
CA GLN A 22 -6.65 20.17 -5.19
C GLN A 22 -5.77 19.44 -4.17
N ILE A 23 -6.09 18.19 -3.87
CA ILE A 23 -5.31 17.34 -2.98
C ILE A 23 -4.05 16.88 -3.75
N PRO A 24 -2.83 17.04 -3.18
CA PRO A 24 -1.62 16.53 -3.80
C PRO A 24 -1.70 15.03 -4.03
N GLY A 25 -1.31 14.59 -5.24
CA GLY A 25 -1.33 13.20 -5.61
C GLY A 25 0.06 12.63 -5.81
N ALA A 26 0.43 11.60 -5.06
CA ALA A 26 1.53 10.73 -5.45
C ALA A 26 1.00 9.64 -6.38
N SER A 27 1.69 9.43 -7.49
CA SER A 27 1.50 8.27 -8.36
C SER A 27 2.25 7.07 -7.77
N GLY A 28 1.54 6.21 -7.05
CA GLY A 28 2.05 4.90 -6.60
C GLY A 28 2.01 3.85 -7.73
N ARG A 29 2.26 2.58 -7.36
CA ARG A 29 2.03 1.44 -8.28
C ARG A 29 0.54 1.35 -8.59
N ASN A 30 0.16 1.80 -9.79
CA ASN A 30 -1.24 1.82 -10.20
C ASN A 30 -1.65 0.55 -10.95
N LEU A 31 -0.70 -0.30 -11.35
CA LEU A 31 -0.96 -1.58 -12.01
C LEU A 31 -0.41 -2.71 -11.15
N ILE A 32 -1.19 -3.77 -11.00
CA ILE A 32 -0.84 -4.97 -10.22
C ILE A 32 -1.17 -6.18 -11.06
N THR A 33 -0.22 -7.07 -11.28
CA THR A 33 -0.45 -8.33 -11.98
C THR A 33 -0.51 -9.46 -10.97
N VAL A 34 -1.58 -10.25 -11.02
CA VAL A 34 -1.76 -11.45 -10.21
C VAL A 34 -2.05 -12.60 -11.16
N GLU A 35 -1.09 -13.51 -11.31
CA GLU A 35 -1.15 -14.54 -12.36
C GLU A 35 -1.32 -13.90 -13.75
N ASP A 36 -2.37 -14.27 -14.47
CA ASP A 36 -2.70 -13.77 -15.81
C ASP A 36 -3.68 -12.58 -15.76
N GLU A 37 -4.07 -12.10 -14.57
CA GLU A 37 -4.98 -10.97 -14.39
C GLU A 37 -4.21 -9.68 -14.11
N THR A 38 -4.59 -8.60 -14.82
CA THR A 38 -4.05 -7.26 -14.59
C THR A 38 -5.09 -6.40 -13.89
N TYR A 39 -4.69 -5.84 -12.76
CA TYR A 39 -5.50 -4.94 -11.95
C TYR A 39 -4.98 -3.51 -12.06
N TYR A 40 -5.88 -2.55 -11.94
CA TYR A 40 -5.59 -1.13 -11.92
C TYR A 40 -6.21 -0.48 -10.69
N HIS A 41 -5.40 0.24 -9.92
CA HIS A 41 -5.89 1.13 -8.88
C HIS A 41 -5.71 2.57 -9.35
N LYS A 42 -6.83 3.29 -9.48
CA LYS A 42 -6.81 4.69 -9.88
C LYS A 42 -6.45 5.55 -8.67
N HIS A 43 -5.58 6.53 -8.88
CA HIS A 43 -5.31 7.55 -7.88
C HIS A 43 -6.63 8.21 -7.39
N MET A 44 -6.76 8.41 -6.08
CA MET A 44 -7.98 8.89 -5.42
C MET A 44 -9.23 8.09 -5.82
N SER A 45 -9.12 6.77 -5.73
CA SER A 45 -10.25 5.87 -5.89
C SER A 45 -10.29 4.90 -4.74
N ASP A 46 -11.51 4.64 -4.29
CA ASP A 46 -11.85 3.58 -3.35
C ASP A 46 -11.87 2.20 -4.01
N SER A 47 -11.65 2.10 -5.33
CA SER A 47 -11.92 0.91 -6.11
C SER A 47 -10.68 0.41 -6.83
N ILE A 48 -10.45 -0.91 -6.77
CA ILE A 48 -9.48 -1.63 -7.58
C ILE A 48 -10.23 -2.28 -8.73
N PHE A 49 -9.76 -2.04 -9.95
CA PHE A 49 -10.38 -2.47 -11.18
C PHE A 49 -9.62 -3.66 -11.79
N LEU A 50 -10.33 -4.60 -12.39
CA LEU A 50 -9.76 -5.63 -13.26
C LEU A 50 -9.76 -5.12 -14.70
N ILE A 51 -8.62 -5.25 -15.39
CA ILE A 51 -8.49 -5.02 -16.83
C ILE A 51 -8.58 -6.39 -17.51
N LYS A 52 -9.60 -6.57 -18.36
CA LYS A 52 -9.81 -7.79 -19.14
C LYS A 52 -10.39 -7.44 -20.51
N ASP A 53 -9.81 -7.99 -21.57
CA ASP A 53 -10.26 -7.77 -22.95
C ASP A 53 -10.46 -6.27 -23.28
N GLU A 54 -9.44 -5.46 -22.97
CA GLU A 54 -9.42 -3.99 -23.12
C GLU A 54 -10.54 -3.22 -22.37
N THR A 55 -11.22 -3.92 -21.47
CA THR A 55 -12.33 -3.39 -20.68
C THR A 55 -11.95 -3.35 -19.20
N VAL A 56 -12.44 -2.33 -18.49
CA VAL A 56 -12.13 -2.08 -17.08
C VAL A 56 -13.39 -2.34 -16.23
N TYR A 57 -13.30 -3.28 -15.29
CA TYR A 57 -14.39 -3.69 -14.41
C TYR A 57 -14.05 -3.38 -12.95
N PRO A 58 -14.94 -2.76 -12.16
CA PRO A 58 -14.72 -2.66 -10.72
C PRO A 58 -14.68 -4.06 -10.11
N LYS A 59 -13.63 -4.38 -9.37
CA LYS A 59 -13.41 -5.73 -8.83
C LYS A 59 -13.40 -5.76 -7.31
N PHE A 60 -12.74 -4.79 -6.69
CA PHE A 60 -12.74 -4.63 -5.23
C PHE A 60 -13.07 -3.18 -4.89
N LYS A 61 -13.83 -2.99 -3.81
CA LYS A 61 -14.08 -1.69 -3.19
C LYS A 61 -13.47 -1.71 -1.80
N LEU A 62 -12.56 -0.78 -1.53
CA LEU A 62 -12.03 -0.48 -0.22
C LEU A 62 -13.03 0.44 0.48
N ASP A 63 -13.38 0.13 1.72
CA ASP A 63 -14.38 0.90 2.47
C ASP A 63 -13.76 1.52 3.72
N PHE A 64 -13.42 2.80 3.62
CA PHE A 64 -13.02 3.62 4.75
C PHE A 64 -14.18 4.53 5.22
N GLY A 65 -15.42 4.24 4.80
CA GLY A 65 -16.59 5.04 5.12
C GLY A 65 -16.47 6.48 4.61
N ASP A 66 -16.74 7.45 5.49
CA ASP A 66 -16.67 8.88 5.20
C ASP A 66 -15.26 9.48 5.30
N LYS A 67 -14.23 8.64 5.50
CA LYS A 67 -12.84 9.06 5.72
C LYS A 67 -12.06 9.25 4.44
N TRP A 68 -12.66 9.12 3.26
CA TRP A 68 -11.96 9.44 2.02
C TRP A 68 -11.75 10.95 1.85
N ALA A 69 -10.50 11.36 1.72
CA ALA A 69 -10.15 12.78 1.60
C ALA A 69 -10.83 13.47 0.40
N TRP A 70 -10.95 12.75 -0.72
CA TRP A 70 -11.51 13.25 -1.98
C TRP A 70 -13.04 13.21 -2.05
N GLU A 71 -13.72 12.48 -1.15
CA GLU A 71 -15.19 12.41 -1.15
C GLU A 71 -15.83 13.55 -0.37
N ASN A 72 -15.07 14.21 0.51
CA ASN A 72 -15.55 15.39 1.25
C ASN A 72 -15.33 16.68 0.43
N PRO A 73 -16.39 17.35 -0.06
CA PRO A 73 -16.25 18.56 -0.87
C PRO A 73 -15.50 19.68 -0.15
N LYS A 74 -15.60 19.75 1.18
CA LYS A 74 -14.95 20.79 1.99
C LYS A 74 -13.43 20.76 1.90
N ASN A 75 -12.87 19.57 1.66
CA ASN A 75 -11.43 19.38 1.52
C ASN A 75 -10.90 19.92 0.19
N ASN A 76 -11.76 20.03 -0.83
CA ASN A 76 -11.42 20.50 -2.18
C ASN A 76 -11.88 21.95 -2.46
N GLU A 77 -12.36 22.68 -1.46
CA GLU A 77 -12.80 24.07 -1.61
C GLU A 77 -11.65 25.03 -1.97
N SER A 78 -10.42 24.77 -1.51
CA SER A 78 -9.23 25.55 -1.87
C SER A 78 -7.94 24.76 -1.67
N ILE A 79 -6.85 25.20 -2.32
CA ILE A 79 -5.50 24.62 -2.15
C ILE A 79 -5.07 24.66 -0.69
N GLN A 80 -5.32 25.77 0.02
CA GLN A 80 -4.91 25.89 1.42
C GLN A 80 -5.64 24.88 2.32
N ARG A 81 -6.93 24.62 2.06
CA ARG A 81 -7.70 23.61 2.79
C ARG A 81 -7.24 22.20 2.45
N ALA A 82 -7.02 21.92 1.16
CA ALA A 82 -6.51 20.64 0.70
C ALA A 82 -5.14 20.33 1.33
N MET A 83 -4.22 21.30 1.32
CA MET A 83 -2.90 21.18 1.95
C MET A 83 -3.00 21.01 3.46
N LYS A 84 -3.86 21.79 4.15
CA LYS A 84 -4.06 21.64 5.58
C LYS A 84 -4.58 20.24 5.92
N MET A 85 -5.55 19.72 5.17
CA MET A 85 -6.07 18.37 5.35
C MET A 85 -5.01 17.31 5.05
N PHE A 86 -4.25 17.48 3.96
CA PHE A 86 -3.20 16.55 3.55
C PHE A 86 -2.06 16.45 4.58
N LEU A 87 -1.72 17.57 5.24
CA LEU A 87 -0.72 17.64 6.30
C LEU A 87 -1.25 17.28 7.69
N ASN A 88 -2.57 17.19 7.87
CA ASN A 88 -3.18 16.89 9.16
C ASN A 88 -3.40 15.37 9.30
N GLU A 89 -3.00 14.82 10.43
CA GLU A 89 -3.11 13.39 10.74
C GLU A 89 -4.50 12.99 11.25
N GLU A 90 -5.45 13.94 11.34
CA GLU A 90 -6.80 13.77 11.90
C GLU A 90 -7.78 12.95 11.02
N GLY A 91 -7.28 11.90 10.38
CA GLY A 91 -8.07 10.70 10.08
C GLY A 91 -8.67 10.57 8.68
N PHE A 92 -8.43 11.51 7.75
CA PHE A 92 -8.79 11.31 6.35
C PHE A 92 -7.73 10.47 5.64
N VAL A 93 -8.17 9.44 4.92
CA VAL A 93 -7.32 8.67 4.01
C VAL A 93 -7.03 9.50 2.77
N VAL A 94 -5.76 9.85 2.60
CA VAL A 94 -5.27 10.68 1.49
C VAL A 94 -4.63 9.85 0.39
N MET A 95 -4.18 8.65 0.72
CA MET A 95 -3.50 7.75 -0.21
C MET A 95 -3.70 6.30 0.22
N VAL A 96 -3.86 5.42 -0.77
CA VAL A 96 -3.81 3.97 -0.58
C VAL A 96 -2.98 3.39 -1.71
N ASN A 97 -2.03 2.54 -1.34
CA ASN A 97 -1.17 1.80 -2.24
C ASN A 97 -1.48 0.31 -2.04
N PRO A 98 -2.41 -0.25 -2.83
CA PRO A 98 -2.69 -1.67 -2.77
C PRO A 98 -1.61 -2.48 -3.48
N PHE A 99 -1.40 -3.68 -2.97
CA PHE A 99 -0.53 -4.69 -3.52
C PHE A 99 -1.15 -6.06 -3.23
N MET A 100 -1.12 -7.05 -4.13
CA MET A 100 -1.91 -8.27 -3.92
C MET A 100 -1.35 -9.52 -4.57
N ASN A 101 -1.67 -10.67 -3.97
CA ASN A 101 -1.57 -12.00 -4.57
C ASN A 101 -2.97 -12.64 -4.60
N LYS A 102 -3.04 -13.95 -4.87
CA LYS A 102 -4.32 -14.68 -4.95
C LYS A 102 -5.12 -14.69 -3.64
N GLU A 103 -4.43 -14.60 -2.51
CA GLU A 103 -5.00 -14.82 -1.17
C GLU A 103 -5.29 -13.50 -0.45
N TYR A 104 -4.43 -12.49 -0.63
CA TYR A 104 -4.43 -11.27 0.16
C TYR A 104 -4.30 -10.00 -0.69
N ILE A 105 -4.93 -8.92 -0.20
CA ILE A 105 -4.67 -7.54 -0.65
C ILE A 105 -3.94 -6.81 0.47
N PHE A 106 -2.64 -6.63 0.32
CA PHE A 106 -1.82 -5.78 1.18
C PHE A 106 -2.09 -4.31 0.88
N LEU A 107 -2.15 -3.50 1.93
CA LEU A 107 -2.40 -2.07 1.85
C LEU A 107 -1.33 -1.33 2.64
N SER A 108 -0.70 -0.35 2.01
CA SER A 108 -0.12 0.79 2.70
C SER A 108 -1.04 1.99 2.48
N TYR A 109 -1.59 2.58 3.53
CA TYR A 109 -2.51 3.71 3.43
C TYR A 109 -2.13 4.82 4.40
N TYR A 110 -2.44 6.05 4.02
CA TYR A 110 -1.99 7.25 4.72
C TYR A 110 -3.19 8.03 5.25
N GLN A 111 -3.22 8.24 6.57
CA GLN A 111 -4.20 9.11 7.24
C GLN A 111 -3.59 10.49 7.46
N GLY A 112 -3.73 11.39 6.49
CA GLY A 112 -2.75 12.47 6.31
C GLY A 112 -1.40 11.92 5.82
N ILE A 113 -0.47 12.78 5.41
CA ILE A 113 0.74 12.34 4.68
C ILE A 113 1.81 11.66 5.54
N SER A 114 1.84 11.94 6.85
CA SER A 114 2.86 11.44 7.78
C SER A 114 2.47 10.19 8.54
N ASN A 115 1.18 9.85 8.60
CA ASN A 115 0.68 8.70 9.34
C ASN A 115 0.38 7.54 8.38
N GLU A 116 1.43 6.79 8.05
CA GLU A 116 1.31 5.55 7.31
C GLU A 116 0.80 4.42 8.20
N GLN A 117 -0.19 3.69 7.68
CA GLN A 117 -0.76 2.51 8.28
C GLN A 117 -0.67 1.36 7.29
N LYS A 118 -0.46 0.15 7.81
CA LYS A 118 -0.25 -1.05 6.99
C LYS A 118 -1.15 -2.18 7.45
N GLY A 119 -1.51 -3.05 6.51
CA GLY A 119 -2.30 -4.23 6.81
C GLY A 119 -2.61 -5.03 5.56
N TYR A 120 -3.49 -6.01 5.71
CA TYR A 120 -3.96 -6.82 4.59
C TYR A 120 -5.44 -7.16 4.70
N ILE A 121 -6.06 -7.41 3.56
CA ILE A 121 -7.40 -7.95 3.42
C ILE A 121 -7.28 -9.39 2.96
N ASP A 122 -7.90 -10.31 3.69
CA ASP A 122 -8.12 -11.69 3.22
C ASP A 122 -9.17 -11.65 2.10
N ARG A 123 -8.79 -12.07 0.89
CA ARG A 123 -9.65 -11.99 -0.30
C ARG A 123 -10.85 -12.94 -0.25
N LYS A 124 -10.78 -14.01 0.56
CA LYS A 124 -11.84 -15.00 0.71
C LYS A 124 -12.93 -14.52 1.67
N SER A 125 -12.52 -13.92 2.79
CA SER A 125 -13.45 -13.43 3.82
C SER A 125 -13.80 -11.94 3.69
N GLY A 126 -12.98 -11.16 2.98
CA GLY A 126 -13.08 -9.70 2.92
C GLY A 126 -12.64 -9.00 4.21
N ARG A 127 -12.11 -9.74 5.19
CA ARG A 127 -11.73 -9.18 6.50
C ARG A 127 -10.39 -8.46 6.40
N PHE A 128 -10.33 -7.27 7.00
CA PHE A 128 -9.11 -6.49 7.13
C PHE A 128 -8.41 -6.78 8.46
N TYR A 129 -7.08 -6.91 8.38
CA TYR A 129 -6.16 -7.08 9.49
C TYR A 129 -5.11 -5.98 9.41
N ARG A 130 -5.08 -5.12 10.43
CA ARG A 130 -4.07 -4.06 10.54
C ARG A 130 -2.83 -4.60 11.22
N PHE A 131 -1.65 -4.24 10.72
CA PHE A 131 -0.39 -4.50 11.41
C PHE A 131 -0.24 -3.54 12.59
N ASP A 132 0.14 -4.08 13.74
CA ASP A 132 0.58 -3.26 14.84
C ASP A 132 2.03 -2.86 14.59
N MET A 133 2.24 -1.61 14.22
CA MET A 133 3.54 -1.08 13.86
C MET A 133 4.24 -0.39 15.02
N ARG A 134 3.61 -0.33 16.20
CA ARG A 134 4.09 0.47 17.34
C ARG A 134 5.28 -0.22 18.00
N LYS A 135 6.29 0.58 18.32
CA LYS A 135 7.43 0.24 19.16
C LYS A 135 7.18 0.63 20.62
N ASP A 136 7.98 0.09 21.52
CA ASP A 136 7.92 0.41 22.95
C ASP A 136 8.27 1.88 23.24
N ASN A 137 9.12 2.48 22.40
CA ASN A 137 9.53 3.88 22.53
C ASN A 137 8.47 4.89 22.02
N GLY A 138 7.33 4.41 21.50
CA GLY A 138 6.24 5.21 20.95
C GLY A 138 6.38 5.59 19.47
N GLU A 139 7.47 5.21 18.81
CA GLU A 139 7.62 5.32 17.35
C GLU A 139 6.96 4.12 16.64
N ASN A 140 6.94 4.14 15.31
CA ASN A 140 6.49 3.00 14.51
C ASN A 140 7.67 2.35 13.76
N TYR A 141 7.61 1.04 13.54
CA TYR A 141 8.53 0.33 12.65
C TYR A 141 8.43 0.87 11.22
N ASP A 142 9.58 1.11 10.59
CA ASP A 142 9.66 1.46 9.17
C ASP A 142 9.70 0.20 8.30
N LEU A 143 8.58 -0.54 8.28
CA LEU A 143 8.42 -1.75 7.46
C LEU A 143 7.94 -1.39 6.06
N ASN A 144 8.78 -1.62 5.06
CA ASN A 144 8.47 -1.28 3.68
C ASN A 144 8.09 -2.53 2.88
N PHE A 145 6.90 -2.55 2.28
CA PHE A 145 6.48 -3.64 1.39
C PHE A 145 7.16 -3.49 0.03
N LEU A 146 7.90 -4.51 -0.39
CA LEU A 146 8.71 -4.45 -1.61
C LEU A 146 8.04 -5.20 -2.76
N GLU A 147 7.75 -6.49 -2.53
CA GLU A 147 7.16 -7.38 -3.51
C GLU A 147 6.52 -8.62 -2.89
N LEU A 148 5.87 -9.42 -3.72
CA LEU A 148 5.21 -10.67 -3.35
C LEU A 148 5.90 -11.78 -4.10
N GLU A 149 6.47 -12.72 -3.36
CA GLU A 149 7.08 -13.93 -3.90
C GLU A 149 6.21 -15.13 -3.56
N GLN A 150 5.52 -15.68 -4.56
CA GLN A 150 4.60 -16.81 -4.40
C GLN A 150 3.51 -16.49 -3.35
N ASN A 151 3.71 -16.94 -2.11
CA ASN A 151 2.79 -16.77 -0.98
C ASN A 151 3.43 -15.99 0.18
N SER A 152 4.52 -15.28 -0.09
CA SER A 152 5.25 -14.49 0.89
C SER A 152 5.29 -13.03 0.52
N LEU A 153 5.12 -12.17 1.52
CA LEU A 153 5.40 -10.74 1.41
C LEU A 153 6.89 -10.52 1.67
N VAL A 154 7.60 -10.00 0.67
CA VAL A 154 8.95 -9.51 0.83
C VAL A 154 8.88 -8.06 1.31
N SER A 155 9.50 -7.80 2.45
CA SER A 155 9.56 -6.47 3.05
C SER A 155 10.99 -6.12 3.46
N SER A 156 11.28 -4.84 3.64
CA SER A 156 12.50 -4.40 4.33
C SER A 156 12.16 -3.75 5.65
N LEU A 157 13.01 -3.99 6.65
CA LEU A 157 12.98 -3.35 7.96
C LEU A 157 14.37 -2.76 8.24
N GLN A 158 14.43 -1.62 8.94
CA GLN A 158 15.70 -1.06 9.36
C GLN A 158 16.43 -2.03 10.31
N SER A 159 17.75 -2.16 10.19
CA SER A 159 18.52 -3.13 10.98
C SER A 159 18.46 -2.87 12.49
N TYR A 160 18.43 -1.60 12.89
CA TYR A 160 18.29 -1.21 14.30
C TYR A 160 16.90 -1.52 14.89
N ASP A 161 15.90 -1.76 14.05
CA ASP A 161 14.55 -2.14 14.46
C ASP A 161 14.37 -3.67 14.52
N PHE A 162 15.32 -4.43 13.97
CA PHE A 162 15.16 -5.87 13.75
C PHE A 162 15.12 -6.67 15.05
N GLU A 163 15.93 -6.30 16.05
CA GLU A 163 15.98 -7.00 17.34
C GLU A 163 14.63 -6.94 18.06
N GLU A 164 14.11 -5.73 18.29
CA GLU A 164 12.80 -5.51 18.90
C GLU A 164 11.68 -6.20 18.11
N PHE A 165 11.75 -6.18 16.77
CA PHE A 165 10.75 -6.81 15.91
C PHE A 165 10.69 -8.33 16.09
N ILE A 166 11.83 -9.02 16.18
CA ILE A 166 11.86 -10.48 16.35
C ILE A 166 11.57 -10.92 17.79
N GLU A 167 11.82 -10.07 18.80
CA GLU A 167 11.45 -10.34 20.19
C GLU A 167 9.94 -10.41 20.41
N ASN A 168 9.16 -9.81 19.50
CA ASN A 168 7.70 -9.91 19.47
C ASN A 168 7.17 -11.19 18.77
N LEU A 169 8.07 -12.06 18.29
CA LEU A 169 7.74 -13.31 17.64
C LEU A 169 8.18 -14.51 18.49
N ASP A 170 7.38 -15.57 18.47
CA ASP A 170 7.80 -16.84 19.08
C ASP A 170 9.01 -17.43 18.33
N GLU A 171 9.85 -18.21 19.01
CA GLU A 171 11.07 -18.79 18.42
C GLU A 171 10.79 -19.64 17.16
N ASP A 172 9.59 -20.22 17.02
CA ASP A 172 9.18 -21.03 15.88
C ASP A 172 8.58 -20.22 14.71
N GLN A 173 8.42 -18.90 14.88
CA GLN A 173 7.83 -18.00 13.89
C GLN A 173 8.86 -17.38 12.94
N TRP A 174 10.16 -17.49 13.23
CA TRP A 174 11.21 -16.89 12.42
C TRP A 174 12.46 -17.78 12.28
N THR A 175 13.25 -17.50 11.24
CA THR A 175 14.55 -18.12 11.02
C THR A 175 15.44 -17.21 10.18
N VAL A 176 16.74 -17.23 10.43
CA VAL A 176 17.73 -16.57 9.55
C VAL A 176 18.03 -17.46 8.35
N ARG A 177 18.12 -16.87 7.16
CA ARG A 177 18.53 -17.54 5.92
C ARG A 177 19.75 -16.82 5.31
N GLY A 178 20.48 -17.51 4.43
CA GLY A 178 21.61 -16.91 3.70
C GLY A 178 22.99 -17.06 4.37
N GLY A 179 23.11 -17.88 5.42
CA GLY A 179 24.40 -18.20 6.05
C GLY A 179 24.93 -17.15 7.02
N PHE A 180 24.19 -16.07 7.25
CA PHE A 180 24.51 -15.03 8.22
C PHE A 180 24.16 -15.47 9.64
N LYS A 181 24.95 -14.99 10.62
CA LYS A 181 24.60 -15.05 12.03
C LYS A 181 23.71 -13.86 12.38
N LEU A 182 22.80 -14.05 13.34
CA LEU A 182 21.93 -12.97 13.85
C LEU A 182 22.72 -11.70 14.19
N ARG A 183 23.86 -11.87 14.87
CA ARG A 183 24.75 -10.77 15.24
C ARG A 183 25.23 -9.95 14.03
N GLU A 184 25.48 -10.57 12.89
CA GLU A 184 25.93 -9.87 11.67
C GLU A 184 24.82 -9.01 11.07
N ILE A 185 23.55 -9.42 11.26
CA ILE A 185 22.38 -8.66 10.84
C ILE A 185 22.20 -7.43 11.74
N LEU A 186 22.34 -7.60 13.06
CA LEU A 186 22.16 -6.53 14.04
C LEU A 186 23.17 -5.38 13.91
N TYR A 187 24.38 -5.66 13.42
CA TYR A 187 25.41 -4.63 13.15
C TYR A 187 25.46 -4.18 11.69
N SER A 188 24.52 -4.62 10.85
CA SER A 188 24.42 -4.16 9.46
C SER A 188 23.94 -2.71 9.42
N GLU A 189 24.52 -1.89 8.55
CA GLU A 189 23.95 -0.57 8.21
C GLU A 189 22.85 -0.68 7.13
N ASN A 190 22.75 -1.84 6.47
CA ASN A 190 21.72 -2.08 5.45
C ASN A 190 20.43 -2.60 6.08
N PRO A 191 19.25 -2.22 5.55
CA PRO A 191 17.97 -2.80 5.91
C PRO A 191 17.97 -4.33 5.78
N VAL A 192 17.26 -4.98 6.69
CA VAL A 192 17.05 -6.43 6.71
C VAL A 192 15.88 -6.77 5.80
N LEU A 193 16.09 -7.74 4.90
CA LEU A 193 15.01 -8.29 4.09
C LEU A 193 14.25 -9.36 4.87
N LEU A 194 12.94 -9.16 4.98
CA LEU A 194 12.00 -10.08 5.61
C LEU A 194 11.19 -10.79 4.52
N ASN A 195 11.08 -12.11 4.63
CA ASN A 195 10.20 -12.92 3.80
C ASN A 195 9.08 -13.47 4.70
N ILE A 196 7.94 -12.78 4.69
CA ILE A 196 6.86 -12.97 5.67
C ILE A 196 5.75 -13.84 5.06
N LYS A 197 5.35 -14.88 5.78
CA LYS A 197 4.19 -15.72 5.44
C LYS A 197 3.08 -15.52 6.45
N PHE A 198 1.86 -15.39 5.94
CA PHE A 198 0.64 -15.28 6.75
C PHE A 198 0.00 -16.68 6.85
N LYS A 199 -0.49 -17.04 8.04
CA LYS A 199 -1.19 -18.30 8.31
C LYS A 199 -2.68 -18.04 8.51
#